data_AF-A0A7Y2JHC3-F1
#
_entry.id   AF-A0A7Y2JHC3-F1
#
_cell.length_a   1.000
_cell.length_b   1.000
_cell.length_c   1.000
_cell.angle_alpha   90.00
_cell.angle_beta   90.00
_cell.angle_gamma   90.00
#
_symmetry.space_group_name_H-M   'P 1'
#
loop_
_entity.id
_entity.type
_entity.pdbx_description
1 polymer ?
#
loop_
_entity_poly.entity_id
_entity_poly.type
_entity_poly.pdbx_seq_one_letter_code
_entity_poly.pdbx_strand_id
1 'polypeptide(L)' 'MGRPATRPKKLKDGYYIEIRNKGSKTGVKLYSPSKMQMHRTIKMYERSKEVIILGESVNGKFVEKNPTVHVVE' A
#
# COMPACT_ATOMS: atom_id res chain seq x y z
N MET A 1 -24.04 -21.09 21.26
CA MET A 1 -23.96 -19.68 20.82
C MET A 1 -22.80 -19.57 19.83
N GLY A 2 -23.07 -19.28 18.56
CA GLY A 2 -22.06 -19.23 17.49
C GLY A 2 -21.16 -18.00 17.64
N ARG A 3 -19.88 -18.13 17.23
CA ARG A 3 -18.95 -16.99 17.20
C ARG A 3 -19.54 -15.87 16.32
N PRO A 4 -19.53 -14.60 16.77
CA PRO A 4 -19.94 -13.48 15.94
C PRO A 4 -19.12 -13.47 14.64
N ALA A 5 -19.77 -13.20 13.52
CA ALA A 5 -19.11 -13.17 12.22
C ALA A 5 -17.95 -12.16 12.20
N THR A 6 -16.75 -12.62 11.85
CA THR A 6 -15.58 -11.76 11.71
C THR A 6 -15.74 -10.90 10.46
N ARG A 7 -16.04 -9.61 10.64
CA ARG A 7 -16.09 -8.65 9.52
C ARG A 7 -14.65 -8.30 9.13
N PRO A 8 -14.32 -8.30 7.82
CA PRO A 8 -13.00 -7.87 7.37
C PRO A 8 -12.76 -6.41 7.78
N LYS A 9 -11.58 -6.14 8.32
CA LYS A 9 -11.20 -4.79 8.75
C LYS A 9 -11.01 -3.91 7.52
N LYS A 10 -11.74 -2.79 7.46
CA LYS A 10 -11.55 -1.77 6.43
C LYS A 10 -10.13 -1.21 6.50
N LEU A 11 -9.58 -0.82 5.35
CA LEU A 11 -8.36 -0.02 5.32
C LEU A 11 -8.60 1.30 6.03
N LYS A 12 -7.54 1.84 6.64
CA LYS A 12 -7.57 3.18 7.24
C LYS A 12 -7.56 4.22 6.12
N ASP A 13 -8.00 5.42 6.45
CA ASP A 13 -7.87 6.55 5.54
C ASP A 13 -6.42 7.03 5.53
N GLY A 14 -5.84 7.16 4.33
CA GLY A 14 -4.44 7.50 4.14
C GLY A 14 -3.83 6.83 2.91
N TYR A 15 -2.51 6.84 2.80
CA TYR A 15 -1.77 6.46 1.60
C TYR A 15 -1.13 5.09 1.75
N TYR A 16 -1.17 4.29 0.69
CA TYR A 16 -0.60 2.96 0.69
C TYR A 16 0.36 2.73 -0.48
N ILE A 17 1.41 1.96 -0.18
CA ILE A 17 2.27 1.32 -1.17
C ILE A 17 2.29 -0.17 -0.90
N GLU A 18 2.57 -0.96 -1.92
CA GLU A 18 2.94 -2.36 -1.80
C GLU A 18 4.42 -2.51 -2.15
N ILE A 19 5.18 -3.18 -1.29
CA ILE A 19 6.59 -3.51 -1.54
C ILE A 19 6.73 -4.99 -1.82
N ARG A 20 7.56 -5.34 -2.81
CA ARG A 20 7.83 -6.72 -3.21
C ARG A 20 9.33 -6.96 -3.31
N ASN A 21 9.76 -8.18 -3.01
CA ASN A 21 11.10 -8.63 -3.39
C ASN A 21 11.15 -8.72 -4.93
N LYS A 22 12.29 -8.38 -5.54
CA LYS A 22 12.47 -8.51 -6.99
C LYS A 22 12.18 -9.95 -7.42
N GLY A 23 11.29 -10.13 -8.40
CA GLY A 23 10.84 -11.44 -8.88
C GLY A 23 9.73 -12.12 -8.05
N SER A 24 9.31 -11.53 -6.93
CA SER A 24 8.18 -12.03 -6.14
C SER A 24 6.84 -11.57 -6.71
N LYS A 25 5.87 -12.49 -6.78
CA LYS A 25 4.47 -12.17 -7.13
C LYS A 25 3.67 -11.60 -5.97
N THR A 26 4.17 -11.73 -4.74
CA THR A 26 3.51 -11.30 -3.51
C THR A 26 4.28 -10.18 -2.83
N GLY A 27 3.54 -9.28 -2.18
CA GLY A 27 4.07 -8.10 -1.50
C GLY A 27 3.34 -7.78 -0.20
N VAL A 28 3.91 -6.82 0.53
CA VAL A 28 3.35 -6.30 1.78
C VAL A 28 2.88 -4.87 1.57
N LYS A 29 1.66 -4.56 2.02
CA LYS A 29 1.13 -3.20 1.99
C LYS A 29 1.63 -2.40 3.21
N LEU A 30 2.18 -1.23 2.95
CA LEU A 30 2.60 -0.27 3.97
C LEU A 30 1.64 0.92 3.97
N TYR A 31 1.24 1.34 5.17
CA TYR A 31 0.36 2.49 5.39
C TYR A 31 1.19 3.74 5.73
N SER A 32 0.76 4.89 5.22
CA SER A 32 1.27 6.21 5.57
C SER A 32 0.10 7.16 5.78
N PRO A 33 0.08 7.96 6.86
CA PRO A 33 -0.99 8.93 7.12
C PRO A 33 -1.01 10.10 6.13
N SER A 34 0.10 10.39 5.43
CA SER A 34 0.17 11.48 4.45
C SER A 34 0.96 11.10 3.20
N LYS A 35 0.66 11.79 2.08
CA LYS A 35 1.37 11.62 0.81
C LYS A 35 2.88 11.82 0.94
N MET A 36 3.30 12.81 1.72
CA MET A 36 4.72 13.07 1.97
C MET A 36 5.41 11.90 2.69
N GLN A 37 4.77 11.30 3.70
CA GLN A 37 5.32 10.13 4.39
C GLN A 37 5.37 8.90 3.47
N MET A 38 4.36 8.74 2.59
CA MET A 38 4.38 7.72 1.55
C MET A 38 5.60 7.89 0.63
N HIS A 39 5.86 9.11 0.14
CA HIS A 39 7.03 9.36 -0.71
C HIS A 39 8.36 9.09 -0.01
N ARG A 40 8.51 9.48 1.27
CA ARG A 40 9.69 9.11 2.06
C ARG A 40 9.85 7.59 2.15
N THR A 41 8.74 6.86 2.33
CA THR A 41 8.74 5.40 2.38
C THR A 41 9.13 4.79 1.04
N ILE A 42 8.63 5.31 -0.09
CA ILE A 42 9.06 4.91 -1.43
C ILE A 42 10.58 5.05 -1.56
N LYS A 43 11.14 6.22 -1.21
CA LYS A 43 12.58 6.48 -1.26
C LYS A 43 13.42 5.53 -0.41
N MET A 44 12.92 5.09 0.74
CA MET A 44 13.63 4.10 1.56
C MET A 44 13.73 2.72 0.89
N TYR A 45 12.70 2.30 0.15
CA TYR A 45 12.63 0.94 -0.42
C TYR A 45 12.99 0.85 -1.89
N GLU A 46 12.97 1.96 -2.65
CA GLU A 46 13.14 1.96 -4.11
C GLU A 46 14.44 1.28 -4.60
N ARG A 47 15.51 1.31 -3.79
CA ARG A 47 16.79 0.68 -4.13
C ARG A 47 16.80 -0.84 -3.98
N SER A 48 15.99 -1.39 -3.08
CA SER A 48 16.07 -2.80 -2.66
C SER A 48 14.83 -3.63 -2.99
N LYS A 49 13.68 -2.98 -3.21
CA LYS A 49 12.39 -3.61 -3.47
C LYS A 49 11.77 -3.03 -4.74
N GLU A 50 10.89 -3.80 -5.35
CA GLU A 50 9.91 -3.26 -6.29
C GLU A 50 8.81 -2.58 -5.47
N VAL A 51 8.51 -1.32 -5.81
CA VAL A 51 7.55 -0.50 -5.08
C VAL A 51 6.37 -0.21 -6.01
N ILE A 52 5.18 -0.57 -5.56
CA ILE A 52 3.91 -0.36 -6.27
C ILE A 52 3.09 0.63 -5.46
N ILE A 53 2.74 1.75 -6.07
CA ILE A 53 1.92 2.79 -5.47
C ILE A 53 0.47 2.38 -5.62
N LEU A 54 -0.22 2.15 -4.49
CA LEU A 54 -1.66 1.84 -4.46
C LEU A 54 -2.51 3.12 -4.37
N GLY A 55 -1.91 4.21 -3.89
CA GLY A 55 -2.56 5.51 -3.78
C GLY A 55 -3.28 5.72 -2.45
N GLU A 56 -4.17 6.70 -2.44
CA GLU A 56 -4.96 7.07 -1.27
C GLU A 56 -6.16 6.13 -1.09
N SER A 57 -6.40 5.69 0.14
CA SER A 57 -7.60 4.99 0.60
C SER A 57 -8.47 5.97 1.37
N VAL A 58 -9.76 6.01 1.03
CA VAL A 58 -10.80 6.79 1.72
C VAL A 58 -12.00 5.88 1.98
N ASN A 59 -12.46 5.83 3.23
CA ASN A 59 -13.51 4.92 3.72
C ASN A 59 -13.27 3.45 3.34
N GLY A 60 -12.00 3.04 3.38
CA GLY A 60 -11.57 1.67 3.09
C GLY A 60 -11.50 1.29 1.61
N LYS A 61 -11.57 2.25 0.68
CA LYS A 61 -11.44 2.02 -0.77
C LYS A 61 -10.36 2.91 -1.37
N PHE A 62 -9.59 2.40 -2.32
CA PHE A 62 -8.63 3.21 -3.06
C PHE A 62 -9.35 4.18 -3.99
N VAL A 63 -8.94 5.45 -3.95
CA VAL A 63 -9.41 6.51 -4.83
C VAL A 63 -8.94 6.23 -6.26
N GLU A 64 -7.68 5.87 -6.41
CA GLU A 64 -7.11 5.41 -7.68
C GLU A 64 -7.35 3.91 -7.86
N LYS A 65 -7.86 3.51 -9.02
CA LYS A 65 -8.19 2.10 -9.31
C LYS A 65 -6.99 1.31 -9.82
N ASN A 66 -5.99 1.99 -10.36
CA ASN A 66 -4.87 1.38 -11.06
C ASN A 66 -3.58 1.63 -10.28
N PRO A 67 -2.99 0.60 -9.65
CA PRO A 67 -1.68 0.71 -9.04
C PRO A 67 -0.61 1.07 -10.07
N THR A 68 0.31 1.94 -9.68
CA THR A 68 1.43 2.37 -10.54
C THR A 68 2.75 1.85 -10.00
N VAL A 69 3.58 1.26 -10.86
CA VAL A 69 4.93 0.84 -10.46
C VAL A 69 5.82 2.07 -10.36
N HIS A 70 6.49 2.24 -9.23
CA HIS A 70 7.49 3.29 -9.06
C HIS A 70 8.78 2.90 -9.79
N VAL A 71 9.21 3.75 -10.72
CA VAL A 71 10.47 3.60 -11.44
C VAL A 71 11.45 4.64 -10.91
N VAL A 72 12.66 4.21 -10.55
CA VAL A 72 13.73 5.11 -10.16
C VAL A 72 14.32 5.70 -11.44
N GLU A 73 14.23 7.02 -11.58
CA GLU A 73 15.02 7.77 -12.59
C GLU A 73 16.51 7.76 -12.25
#